data_AF-A0A4V1UV67-F1
#
_entry.id   AF-A0A4V1UV67-F1
#
_cell.length_a   1.000
_cell.length_b   1.000
_cell.length_c   1.000
_cell.angle_alpha   90.00
_cell.angle_beta   90.00
_cell.angle_gamma   90.00
#
_symmetry.space_group_name_H-M   'P 1'
#
loop_
_entity.id
_entity.type
_entity.pdbx_description
1 polymer ?
#
loop_
_entity_poly.entity_id
_entity_poly.type
_entity_poly.pdbx_seq_one_letter_code
_entity_poly.pdbx_strand_id
1 'polypeptide(L)'
;MTHRGFVVPARSKRDIIQLANMVRSSFRGIMQGDRVPVDLVYEILPSVLDRFELEVCDRAEMGNDHGLTYPDRRLIKLRADVYDGMCTGSGRDRFTAAHELGHLLMHGNIGLARSIAPGQQIKLYYD
;
A
#
# COMPACT_ATOMS: atom_id res chain seq x y z
N MET A 1 -22.77 6.11 -8.93
CA MET A 1 -22.79 6.27 -7.46
C MET A 1 -21.74 7.32 -7.11
N THR A 2 -22.10 8.38 -6.40
CA THR A 2 -21.19 9.48 -6.06
C THR A 2 -20.30 9.07 -4.89
N HIS A 3 -19.02 8.80 -5.15
CA HIS A 3 -18.02 8.65 -4.07
C HIS A 3 -17.87 9.99 -3.36
N ARG A 4 -18.56 10.16 -2.23
CA ARG A 4 -18.28 11.25 -1.30
C ARG A 4 -16.95 10.91 -0.61
N GLY A 5 -15.90 11.65 -0.96
CA GLY A 5 -14.62 11.56 -0.25
C GLY A 5 -14.82 11.73 1.25
N PHE A 6 -14.19 10.86 2.04
CA PHE A 6 -14.25 10.93 3.49
C PHE A 6 -13.16 11.88 3.99
N VAL A 7 -13.54 12.90 4.74
CA VAL A 7 -12.57 13.84 5.33
C VAL A 7 -11.97 13.20 6.58
N VAL A 8 -10.68 12.89 6.52
CA VAL A 8 -9.93 12.34 7.65
C VAL A 8 -9.28 13.46 8.47
N PRO A 9 -9.15 13.33 9.81
CA PRO A 9 -8.41 14.29 10.62
C PRO A 9 -6.97 14.46 10.12
N ALA A 10 -6.50 15.70 10.06
CA ALA A 10 -5.12 15.99 9.69
C ALA A 10 -4.14 15.37 10.71
N ARG A 11 -3.11 14.67 10.23
CA ARG A 11 -2.02 14.16 11.06
C ARG A 11 -0.80 15.06 10.97
N SER A 12 0.00 15.11 12.03
CA SER A 12 1.23 15.90 12.01
C SER A 12 2.25 15.28 11.03
N LYS A 13 3.11 16.13 10.44
CA LYS A 13 4.24 15.65 9.60
C LYS A 13 5.12 14.66 10.36
N ARG A 14 5.32 14.90 11.66
CA ARG A 14 6.10 14.02 12.54
C ARG A 14 5.50 12.63 12.59
N ASP A 15 4.20 12.50 12.79
CA ASP A 15 3.54 11.19 12.89
C ASP A 15 3.58 10.44 11.56
N ILE A 16 3.40 11.16 10.44
CA ILE A 16 3.51 10.59 9.10
C ILE A 16 4.92 10.05 8.86
N ILE A 17 5.97 10.82 9.19
CA ILE A 17 7.37 10.40 9.06
C ILE A 17 7.67 9.19 9.95
N GLN A 18 7.20 9.21 11.20
CA GLN A 18 7.39 8.09 12.13
C GLN A 18 6.73 6.82 11.61
N LEU A 19 5.49 6.89 11.13
CA LEU A 19 4.81 5.74 10.51
C LEU A 19 5.55 5.26 9.27
N ALA A 20 5.92 6.15 8.36
CA ALA A 20 6.66 5.79 7.15
C ALA A 20 7.97 5.07 7.48
N ASN A 21 8.70 5.51 8.51
CA ASN A 21 9.92 4.85 8.96
C ASN A 21 9.64 3.47 9.57
N MET A 22 8.60 3.32 10.39
CA MET A 22 8.21 2.00 10.92
C MET A 22 7.83 1.01 9.82
N VAL A 23 7.06 1.46 8.83
CA VAL A 23 6.66 0.63 7.68
C VAL A 23 7.90 0.23 6.87
N ARG A 24 8.79 1.17 6.54
CA ARG A 24 10.07 0.88 5.88
C ARG A 24 10.89 -0.16 6.63
N SER A 25 11.02 -0.01 7.95
CA SER A 25 11.74 -0.96 8.80
C SER A 25 11.14 -2.37 8.73
N SER A 26 9.82 -2.49 8.61
CA SER A 26 9.12 -3.79 8.51
C SER A 26 9.43 -4.54 7.22
N PHE A 27 9.86 -3.82 6.16
CA PHE A 27 10.23 -4.40 4.86
C PHE A 27 11.74 -4.44 4.63
N ARG A 28 12.58 -4.20 5.65
CA ARG A 28 14.05 -4.18 5.48
C ARG A 28 14.61 -5.45 4.84
N GLY A 29 14.01 -6.61 5.08
CA GLY A 29 14.46 -7.89 4.51
C GLY A 29 14.33 -8.01 2.99
N ILE A 30 13.51 -7.17 2.36
CA ILE A 30 13.29 -7.16 0.89
C ILE A 30 13.83 -5.89 0.23
N MET A 31 14.32 -4.92 1.00
CA MET A 31 14.85 -3.66 0.46
C MET A 31 16.25 -3.85 -0.10
N GLN A 32 16.50 -3.28 -1.29
CA GLN A 32 17.84 -3.11 -1.85
C GLN A 32 18.29 -1.66 -1.67
N GLY A 33 19.19 -1.42 -0.71
CA GLY A 33 19.59 -0.07 -0.30
C GLY A 33 18.45 0.70 0.37
N ASP A 34 18.26 1.96 -0.01
CA ASP A 34 17.24 2.85 0.56
C ASP A 34 15.90 2.85 -0.20
N ARG A 35 15.82 2.10 -1.31
CA ARG A 35 14.60 2.02 -2.13
C ARG A 35 13.66 0.96 -1.57
N VAL A 36 12.43 1.37 -1.27
CA VAL A 36 11.33 0.44 -0.97
C VAL A 36 10.81 -0.16 -2.29
N PRO A 37 10.83 -1.49 -2.47
CA PRO A 37 10.21 -2.14 -3.63
C PRO A 37 8.69 -2.19 -3.41
N VAL A 38 7.98 -1.18 -3.93
CA VAL A 38 6.53 -1.00 -3.64
C VAL A 38 5.71 -2.13 -4.27
N ASP A 39 6.09 -2.55 -5.46
CA ASP A 39 5.62 -3.74 -6.17
C ASP A 39 5.69 -5.00 -5.29
N LEU A 40 6.88 -5.37 -4.80
CA LEU A 40 7.04 -6.52 -3.89
C LEU A 40 6.28 -6.35 -2.57
N VAL A 41 6.17 -5.12 -2.06
CA VAL A 41 5.33 -4.85 -0.87
C VAL A 41 3.89 -5.24 -1.15
N TYR A 42 3.31 -4.81 -2.29
CA TYR A 42 1.94 -5.16 -2.68
C TYR A 42 1.74 -6.66 -2.92
N GLU A 43 2.76 -7.35 -3.44
CA GLU A 43 2.75 -8.80 -3.60
C GLU A 43 2.68 -9.54 -2.24
N ILE A 44 3.39 -9.03 -1.23
CA ILE A 44 3.45 -9.65 0.10
C ILE A 44 2.24 -9.28 0.97
N LEU A 45 1.60 -8.12 0.77
CA LEU A 45 0.52 -7.63 1.62
C LEU A 45 -0.60 -8.66 1.90
N PRO A 46 -1.12 -9.41 0.91
CA PRO A 46 -2.13 -10.45 1.17
C PRO A 46 -1.68 -11.52 2.16
N SER A 47 -0.38 -11.82 2.24
CA SER A 47 0.17 -12.84 3.15
C SER A 47 0.39 -12.35 4.58
N VAL A 48 0.52 -11.04 4.77
CA VAL A 48 0.82 -10.42 6.09
C VAL A 48 -0.33 -9.60 6.66
N LEU A 49 -1.32 -9.25 5.84
CA LEU A 49 -2.48 -8.48 6.25
C LEU A 49 -3.75 -9.27 5.93
N ASP A 50 -4.31 -9.91 6.96
CA ASP A 50 -5.55 -10.68 6.86
C ASP A 50 -6.65 -9.86 6.16
N ARG A 51 -7.38 -10.49 5.22
CA ARG A 51 -8.46 -9.88 4.43
C ARG A 51 -8.05 -8.66 3.60
N PHE A 52 -6.76 -8.46 3.35
CA PHE A 52 -6.33 -7.45 2.39
C PHE A 52 -6.72 -7.88 0.98
N GLU A 53 -7.28 -6.95 0.22
CA GLU A 53 -7.63 -7.14 -1.18
C GLU A 53 -6.95 -6.03 -2.01
N LEU A 54 -6.35 -6.45 -3.12
CA LEU A 54 -5.89 -5.56 -4.18
C LEU A 54 -6.75 -5.81 -5.41
N GLU A 55 -7.44 -4.79 -5.89
CA GLU A 55 -8.13 -4.83 -7.18
C GLU A 55 -7.38 -3.97 -8.20
N VAL A 56 -7.11 -4.54 -9.36
CA VAL A 56 -6.60 -3.79 -10.51
C VAL A 56 -7.78 -3.53 -11.44
N CYS A 57 -8.17 -2.26 -11.55
CA CYS A 57 -9.37 -1.85 -12.28
C CYS A 57 -8.98 -1.08 -13.55
N ASP A 58 -9.82 -1.12 -14.56
CA ASP A 58 -9.58 -0.37 -15.79
C ASP A 58 -9.92 1.13 -15.62
N ARG A 59 -9.59 1.92 -16.65
CA ARG A 59 -9.87 3.36 -16.66
C ARG A 59 -11.36 3.69 -16.74
N ALA A 60 -12.19 2.82 -17.33
CA ALA A 60 -13.63 3.05 -17.39
C ALA A 60 -14.27 2.88 -16.00
N GLU A 61 -13.79 1.93 -15.21
CA GLU A 61 -14.23 1.67 -13.84
C GLU A 61 -13.77 2.74 -12.85
N MET A 62 -12.53 3.23 -12.97
CA MET A 62 -11.94 4.21 -12.03
C MET A 62 -12.12 5.67 -12.45
N GLY A 63 -12.50 5.94 -13.69
CA GLY A 63 -12.61 7.30 -14.21
C GLY A 63 -11.30 8.09 -14.08
N ASN A 64 -11.35 9.19 -13.33
CA ASN A 64 -10.18 10.07 -13.11
C ASN A 64 -9.28 9.63 -11.96
N ASP A 65 -9.73 8.67 -11.14
CA ASP A 65 -8.98 8.20 -10.00
C ASP A 65 -7.82 7.29 -10.46
N HIS A 66 -6.65 7.49 -9.86
CA HIS A 66 -5.45 6.69 -10.12
C HIS A 66 -5.29 5.55 -9.11
N GLY A 67 -5.84 5.76 -7.91
CA GLY A 67 -5.87 4.83 -6.80
C GLY A 67 -7.02 5.19 -5.88
N LEU A 68 -7.58 4.19 -5.20
CA LEU A 68 -8.62 4.37 -4.18
C LEU A 68 -8.36 3.40 -3.04
N THR A 69 -8.53 3.86 -1.80
CA THR A 69 -8.42 3.01 -0.61
C THR A 69 -9.73 3.00 0.17
N TYR A 70 -10.15 1.81 0.58
CA TYR A 70 -11.29 1.57 1.48
C TYR A 70 -10.78 0.93 2.78
N PRO A 71 -10.40 1.75 3.80
CA PRO A 71 -9.74 1.24 5.00
C PRO A 71 -10.60 0.27 5.83
N ASP A 72 -11.92 0.46 5.82
CA ASP A 72 -12.92 -0.40 6.45
C ASP A 72 -12.98 -1.80 5.83
N ARG A 73 -12.61 -1.92 4.55
CA ARG A 73 -12.63 -3.16 3.77
C ARG A 73 -11.25 -3.78 3.58
N ARG A 74 -10.19 -3.10 4.03
CA ARG A 74 -8.79 -3.46 3.72
C ARG A 74 -8.53 -3.63 2.22
N LEU A 75 -9.19 -2.80 1.42
CA LEU A 75 -9.17 -2.88 -0.03
C LEU A 75 -8.43 -1.67 -0.61
N ILE A 76 -7.49 -1.93 -1.50
CA ILE A 76 -6.89 -0.92 -2.38
C ILE A 76 -7.27 -1.25 -3.82
N LYS A 77 -7.73 -0.24 -4.56
CA LYS A 77 -7.93 -0.31 -6.00
C LYS A 77 -6.86 0.54 -6.68
N LEU A 78 -6.15 -0.02 -7.65
CA LEU A 78 -5.23 0.70 -8.51
C LEU A 78 -5.71 0.63 -9.95
N ARG A 79 -5.56 1.74 -10.68
CA ARG A 79 -5.86 1.73 -12.12
C ARG A 79 -4.81 0.89 -12.83
N ALA A 80 -5.20 0.12 -13.83
CA ALA A 80 -4.32 -0.83 -14.51
C ALA A 80 -2.99 -0.19 -14.99
N ASP A 81 -3.06 1.01 -15.59
CA ASP A 81 -1.86 1.76 -16.03
C ASP A 81 -0.94 2.17 -14.87
N VAL A 82 -1.50 2.45 -13.69
CA VAL A 82 -0.76 2.76 -12.46
C VAL A 82 -0.16 1.50 -11.86
N TYR A 83 -0.89 0.37 -11.85
CA TYR A 83 -0.36 -0.91 -11.39
C TYR A 83 0.83 -1.36 -12.25
N ASP A 84 0.68 -1.35 -13.58
CA ASP A 84 1.75 -1.69 -14.52
C ASP A 84 2.93 -0.72 -14.39
N GLY A 85 2.65 0.58 -14.24
CA GLY A 85 3.66 1.60 -13.98
C GLY A 85 4.44 1.34 -12.68
N MET A 86 3.76 0.94 -11.60
CA MET A 86 4.39 0.56 -10.34
C MET A 86 5.35 -0.63 -10.54
N CYS A 87 4.89 -1.70 -11.18
CA CYS A 87 5.65 -2.92 -11.44
C CYS A 87 6.86 -2.67 -12.36
N THR A 88 6.73 -1.77 -13.32
CA THR A 88 7.83 -1.37 -14.23
C THR A 88 8.74 -0.29 -13.66
N GLY A 89 8.47 0.18 -12.44
CA GLY A 89 9.35 1.08 -11.71
C GLY A 89 9.11 2.58 -11.92
N SER A 90 8.00 2.98 -12.55
CA SER A 90 7.57 4.38 -12.70
C SER A 90 7.49 5.09 -11.35
N GLY A 91 8.23 6.20 -11.21
CA GLY A 91 8.30 6.94 -9.95
C GLY A 91 6.97 7.50 -9.49
N ARG A 92 6.16 8.02 -10.43
CA ARG A 92 4.83 8.55 -10.17
C ARG A 92 3.89 7.46 -9.65
N ASP A 93 3.86 6.32 -10.34
CA ASP A 93 2.87 5.29 -10.05
C ASP A 93 3.23 4.51 -8.78
N ARG A 94 4.54 4.32 -8.53
CA ARG A 94 5.03 3.86 -7.22
C ARG A 94 4.63 4.79 -6.09
N PHE A 95 4.67 6.11 -6.30
CA PHE A 95 4.21 7.08 -5.31
C PHE A 95 2.72 6.96 -5.07
N THR A 96 1.90 6.86 -6.12
CA THR A 96 0.46 6.65 -6.01
C THR A 96 0.13 5.38 -5.22
N ALA A 97 0.74 4.24 -5.56
CA ALA A 97 0.52 3.00 -4.82
C ALA A 97 0.97 3.11 -3.35
N ALA A 98 2.13 3.72 -3.07
CA ALA A 98 2.58 3.94 -1.69
C ALA A 98 1.66 4.89 -0.91
N HIS A 99 1.06 5.87 -1.59
CA HIS A 99 0.10 6.81 -1.02
C HIS A 99 -1.17 6.11 -0.54
N GLU A 100 -1.75 5.26 -1.40
CA GLU A 100 -2.93 4.45 -1.05
C GLU A 100 -2.64 3.49 0.13
N LEU A 101 -1.48 2.83 0.12
CA LEU A 101 -1.06 2.00 1.26
C LEU A 101 -0.92 2.82 2.54
N GLY A 102 -0.40 4.06 2.43
CA GLY A 102 -0.36 5.00 3.54
C GLY A 102 -1.76 5.29 4.11
N HIS A 103 -2.74 5.53 3.24
CA HIS A 103 -4.13 5.71 3.66
C HIS A 103 -4.68 4.49 4.38
N LEU A 104 -4.41 3.29 3.88
CA LEU A 104 -4.86 2.05 4.50
C LEU A 104 -4.30 1.90 5.93
N LEU A 105 -3.00 2.11 6.09
CA LEU A 105 -2.33 1.97 7.39
C LEU A 105 -2.73 3.08 8.38
N MET A 106 -2.85 4.32 7.92
CA MET A 106 -3.18 5.47 8.78
C MET A 106 -4.64 5.51 9.22
N HIS A 107 -5.56 4.99 8.40
CA HIS A 107 -7.00 5.13 8.60
C HIS A 107 -7.73 3.81 8.82
N GLY A 108 -7.08 2.65 8.63
CA GLY A 108 -7.64 1.33 8.92
C GLY A 108 -7.40 0.81 10.35
N ASN A 109 -6.74 1.59 11.22
CA ASN A 109 -6.22 1.13 12.52
C ASN A 109 -5.34 -0.14 12.40
N ILE A 110 -4.53 -0.21 11.33
CA ILE A 110 -3.71 -1.39 10.98
C ILE A 110 -2.28 -1.17 11.50
N GLY A 111 -1.75 -2.16 12.20
CA GLY A 111 -0.36 -2.17 12.69
C GLY A 111 0.46 -3.27 12.03
N LEU A 112 1.20 -2.93 10.96
CA LEU A 112 1.99 -3.92 10.19
C LEU A 112 3.08 -4.60 11.03
N ALA A 113 3.68 -3.89 11.98
CA ALA A 113 4.71 -4.41 12.88
C ALA A 113 4.23 -5.50 13.85
N ARG A 114 2.90 -5.64 14.06
CA ARG A 114 2.33 -6.76 14.83
C ARG A 114 2.08 -7.98 13.96
N SER A 115 1.84 -7.78 12.67
CA SER A 115 1.56 -8.86 11.72
C SER A 115 2.84 -9.47 11.13
N ILE A 116 3.93 -8.70 11.09
CA ILE A 116 5.27 -9.17 10.71
C ILE A 116 6.05 -9.38 12.01
N ALA A 117 5.85 -10.51 12.67
CA ALA A 117 6.58 -10.82 13.90
C ALA A 117 8.09 -10.97 13.59
N PRO A 118 9.00 -10.53 14.50
CA PRO A 118 10.43 -10.77 14.33
C PRO A 118 10.71 -12.28 14.22
N GLY A 119 11.23 -12.72 13.07
CA GLY A 119 11.51 -14.14 12.80
C GLY A 119 10.47 -14.86 11.94
N GLN A 120 9.37 -14.20 11.54
CA GLN A 120 8.46 -14.77 10.55
C GLN A 120 9.12 -14.75 9.17
N GLN A 121 9.53 -15.92 8.68
CA GLN A 121 10.11 -16.08 7.35
C GLN A 121 9.00 -15.89 6.32
N ILE A 122 8.94 -14.70 5.70
CA ILE A 122 8.05 -14.43 4.58
C ILE A 122 8.60 -15.25 3.39
N LYS A 123 7.92 -16.36 3.06
CA LYS A 123 8.21 -17.10 1.83
C LYS A 123 7.66 -16.27 0.67
N LEU A 124 8.56 -15.60 -0.04
CA LEU A 124 8.29 -15.07 -1.36
C LEU A 124 8.13 -16.27 -2.30
N TYR A 125 6.95 -16.45 -2.86
CA TYR A 125 6.73 -17.44 -3.91
C TYR A 125 7.00 -16.74 -5.24
N TYR A 126 8.08 -17.15 -5.91
CA TYR A 126 8.27 -16.87 -7.32
C TYR A 126 7.77 -18.08 -8.11
N ASP A 127 6.94 -17.86 -9.13
CA ASP A 127 6.63 -18.84 -10.17
C ASP A 127 7.81 -19.00 -11.15
#